data_AF-A0A1I0PXH6-F1
#
_entry.id   AF-A0A1I0PXH6-F1
#
_cell.length_a   1.000
_cell.length_b   1.000
_cell.length_c   1.000
_cell.angle_alpha   90.00
_cell.angle_beta   90.00
_cell.angle_gamma   90.00
#
_symmetry.space_group_name_H-M   'P 1'
#
loop_
_entity.id
_entity.type
_entity.pdbx_description
1 polymer ?
#
loop_
_entity_poly.entity_id
_entity_poly.type
_entity_poly.pdbx_seq_one_letter_code
_entity_poly.pdbx_strand_id
1 'polypeptide(L)'
;MADHGNSIKNDDTYEALREDGASKSKAAAIANAQANDDQSPSKKGGKAPPYEEWTKDELMSRAQELDVEGRSDMTKDELIDALRNQ
;
A
#
# COMPACT_ATOMS: atom_id res chain seq x y z
N MET A 1 -6.00 12.42 35.35
CA MET A 1 -6.11 11.82 34.01
C MET A 1 -5.43 12.77 33.04
N ALA A 2 -4.36 12.33 32.36
CA ALA A 2 -3.74 13.15 31.33
C ALA A 2 -4.58 13.00 30.07
N ASP A 3 -5.30 14.06 29.69
CA ASP A 3 -6.00 14.15 28.41
C ASP A 3 -4.98 14.04 27.27
N HIS A 4 -4.76 12.81 26.79
CA HIS A 4 -4.09 12.54 25.52
C HIS A 4 -5.09 12.87 24.41
N GLY A 5 -5.32 14.16 24.18
CA GLY A 5 -6.34 14.66 23.26
C GLY A 5 -6.32 13.93 21.93
N ASN A 6 -7.30 13.06 21.70
CA ASN A 6 -7.76 12.43 20.46
C ASN A 6 -6.72 11.95 19.42
N SER A 7 -5.43 11.83 19.78
CA SER A 7 -4.34 11.72 18.79
C SER A 7 -3.49 10.47 18.98
N ILE A 8 -3.66 9.73 20.07
CA ILE A 8 -2.93 8.49 20.34
C ILE A 8 -3.93 7.36 20.19
N LYS A 9 -3.75 6.56 19.14
CA LYS A 9 -4.68 5.51 18.74
C LYS A 9 -4.49 4.20 19.52
N ASN A 10 -3.32 3.97 20.09
CA ASN A 10 -3.01 2.82 20.94
C ASN A 10 -2.32 3.29 22.22
N ASP A 11 -3.12 3.49 23.26
CA ASP A 11 -2.67 4.10 24.52
C ASP A 11 -1.74 3.16 25.30
N ASP A 12 -2.04 1.86 25.34
CA ASP A 12 -1.19 0.84 26.00
C ASP A 12 0.24 0.82 25.46
N THR A 13 0.38 0.88 24.13
CA THR A 13 1.69 0.92 23.46
C THR A 13 2.41 2.23 23.76
N TYR A 14 1.68 3.35 23.79
CA TYR A 14 2.25 4.64 24.13
C TYR A 14 2.77 4.67 25.56
N GLU A 15 1.99 4.18 26.53
CA GLU A 15 2.38 4.11 27.94
C GLU A 15 3.59 3.21 28.15
N ALA A 16 3.60 2.01 27.56
CA ALA A 16 4.74 1.09 27.63
C ALA A 16 6.04 1.73 27.09
N LEU A 17 5.95 2.46 25.97
CA LEU A 17 7.09 3.18 25.41
C LEU A 17 7.51 4.36 26.29
N ARG A 18 6.59 5.03 26.98
CA ARG A 18 6.91 6.10 27.94
C ARG A 18 7.64 5.56 29.17
N GLU A 19 7.25 4.39 29.65
CA GLU A 19 7.89 3.69 30.77
C GLU A 19 9.30 3.19 30.40
N ASP A 20 9.49 2.73 29.16
CA ASP A 20 10.80 2.35 28.60
C ASP A 20 11.73 3.56 28.36
N GLY A 21 11.24 4.79 28.58
CA GLY A 21 12.02 6.03 28.46
C GLY A 21 11.92 6.71 27.09
N ALA A 22 11.01 6.29 26.22
CA ALA A 22 10.77 6.97 24.97
C ALA A 22 10.18 8.37 25.19
N SER A 23 10.63 9.29 24.34
CA SER A 23 10.07 10.65 24.28
C SER A 23 8.61 10.60 23.81
N LYS A 24 7.77 11.52 24.31
CA LYS A 24 6.33 11.61 24.01
C LYS A 24 6.01 11.50 22.51
N SER A 25 6.74 12.22 21.66
CA SER A 25 6.52 12.21 20.21
C SER A 25 6.86 10.86 19.56
N LYS A 26 7.92 10.18 20.05
CA LYS A 26 8.35 8.87 19.55
C LYS A 26 7.36 7.78 19.94
N ALA A 27 6.92 7.80 21.20
CA ALA A 27 5.90 6.88 21.69
C ALA A 27 4.58 7.04 20.91
N ALA A 28 4.13 8.28 20.70
CA ALA A 28 2.90 8.55 19.95
C ALA A 28 2.99 8.11 18.48
N ALA A 29 4.15 8.28 17.83
CA ALA A 29 4.35 7.85 16.44
C ALA A 29 4.27 6.33 16.29
N ILE A 30 4.92 5.59 17.20
CA ILE A 30 4.91 4.11 17.19
C ILE A 30 3.53 3.58 17.54
N ALA A 31 2.90 4.10 18.60
CA ALA A 31 1.54 3.78 18.99
C ALA A 31 0.54 4.00 17.85
N ASN A 32 0.65 5.14 17.15
CA ASN A 32 -0.22 5.43 16.00
C ASN A 32 0.09 4.55 14.80
N ALA A 33 1.34 4.20 14.55
CA ALA A 33 1.72 3.30 13.47
C ALA A 33 1.19 1.87 13.73
N GLN A 34 1.34 1.36 14.95
CA GLN A 34 0.86 0.02 15.34
C GLN A 34 -0.66 -0.06 15.46
N ALA A 35 -1.34 1.04 15.79
CA ALA A 35 -2.80 1.10 15.78
C ALA A 35 -3.41 1.09 14.36
N ASN A 36 -2.61 1.32 13.33
CA ASN A 36 -3.05 1.19 11.94
C ASN A 36 -2.65 -0.20 11.42
N ASP A 37 -3.31 -1.25 11.92
CA ASP A 37 -3.26 -2.59 11.33
C ASP A 37 -3.70 -2.57 9.83
N ASP A 38 -4.53 -1.57 9.47
CA ASP A 38 -4.94 -1.26 8.09
C ASP A 38 -3.81 -0.72 7.20
N GLN A 39 -2.71 -0.21 7.75
CA GLN A 39 -1.52 0.12 6.98
C GLN A 39 -0.63 -1.11 6.84
N SER A 40 -1.16 -2.16 6.21
CA SER A 40 -0.32 -3.08 5.44
C SER A 40 0.50 -2.22 4.46
N PRO A 41 1.84 -2.13 4.57
CA PRO A 41 2.65 -1.35 3.63
C PRO A 41 2.46 -1.81 2.17
N SER A 42 1.97 -3.04 1.98
CA SER A 42 1.60 -3.64 0.69
C SER A 42 0.22 -3.25 0.14
N LYS A 43 -0.60 -2.48 0.86
CA LYS A 43 -1.97 -2.07 0.43
C LYS A 43 -2.15 -0.56 0.26
N LYS A 44 -1.08 0.24 0.30
CA LYS A 44 -1.16 1.68 0.02
C LYS A 44 -0.92 1.98 -1.46
N GLY A 45 -1.61 1.26 -2.32
CA GLY A 45 -1.84 1.59 -3.72
C GLY A 45 -3.26 1.14 -4.01
N GLY A 46 -4.13 2.04 -4.45
CA GLY A 46 -5.53 1.72 -4.74
C GLY A 46 -5.58 0.42 -5.54
N LYS A 47 -6.47 -0.50 -5.15
CA LYS A 47 -6.62 -1.78 -5.85
C LYS A 47 -7.05 -1.49 -7.28
N ALA A 48 -6.10 -1.22 -8.17
CA ALA A 48 -6.33 -1.43 -9.58
C ALA A 48 -6.76 -2.88 -9.69
N PRO A 49 -7.88 -3.17 -10.36
CA PRO A 49 -8.27 -4.55 -10.58
C PRO A 49 -7.07 -5.28 -11.20
N PRO A 50 -6.78 -6.52 -10.80
CA PRO A 50 -5.71 -7.30 -11.40
C PRO A 50 -5.87 -7.31 -12.92
N TYR A 51 -4.75 -7.37 -13.64
CA TYR A 51 -4.75 -7.35 -15.11
C TYR A 51 -5.61 -8.47 -15.74
N GLU A 52 -5.88 -9.56 -15.01
CA GLU A 52 -6.83 -10.61 -15.43
C GLU A 52 -8.25 -10.08 -15.68
N GLU A 53 -8.68 -9.08 -14.90
CA GLU A 53 -9.99 -8.46 -15.00
C GLU A 53 -10.08 -7.39 -16.10
N TRP A 54 -8.95 -6.92 -16.62
CA TRP A 54 -8.91 -5.93 -17.69
C TRP A 54 -9.27 -6.56 -19.03
N THR A 55 -9.83 -5.78 -19.96
CA THR A 55 -10.04 -6.21 -21.34
C THR A 55 -8.73 -6.20 -22.13
N LYS A 56 -8.69 -6.89 -23.27
CA LYS A 56 -7.50 -6.90 -24.14
C LYS A 56 -7.12 -5.49 -24.59
N ASP A 57 -8.10 -4.66 -24.93
CA ASP A 57 -7.88 -3.25 -25.32
C ASP A 57 -7.25 -2.43 -24.18
N GLU A 58 -7.72 -2.58 -22.94
CA GLU A 58 -7.13 -1.89 -21.79
C GLU A 58 -5.68 -2.34 -21.55
N LEU A 59 -5.40 -3.63 -21.66
CA LEU A 59 -4.04 -4.18 -21.54
C LEU A 59 -3.14 -3.70 -22.69
N MET A 60 -3.66 -3.62 -23.91
CA MET A 60 -2.92 -3.13 -25.07
C MET A 60 -2.60 -1.63 -24.92
N SER A 61 -3.55 -0.84 -24.44
CA SER A 61 -3.35 0.57 -24.13
C SER A 61 -2.27 0.73 -23.06
N ARG A 62 -2.35 -0.04 -21.98
CA ARG A 62 -1.34 -0.02 -20.91
C ARG A 62 0.04 -0.44 -21.41
N ALA A 63 0.10 -1.47 -22.24
CA ALA A 63 1.33 -1.94 -22.87
C ALA A 63 1.91 -0.90 -23.83
N GLN A 64 1.07 -0.10 -24.49
CA GLN A 64 1.52 1.03 -25.31
C GLN A 64 2.07 2.17 -24.45
N GLU A 65 1.44 2.50 -23.32
CA GLU A 65 1.95 3.51 -22.38
C GLU A 65 3.35 3.17 -21.85
N LEU A 66 3.62 1.86 -21.69
CA LEU A 66 4.89 1.32 -21.21
C LEU A 66 5.86 0.94 -22.33
N ASP A 67 5.53 1.25 -23.59
CA ASP A 67 6.34 0.95 -24.78
C ASP A 67 6.74 -0.54 -24.93
N VAL A 68 5.83 -1.46 -24.57
CA VAL A 68 6.04 -2.91 -24.74
C VAL A 68 6.12 -3.24 -26.23
N GLU A 69 7.27 -3.80 -26.64
CA GLU A 69 7.52 -4.27 -28.00
C GLU A 69 6.69 -5.53 -28.31
N GLY A 70 6.23 -5.67 -29.56
CA GLY A 70 5.43 -6.83 -29.99
C GLY A 70 4.00 -6.88 -29.42
N ARG A 71 3.57 -5.89 -28.63
CA ARG A 71 2.22 -5.81 -28.02
C ARG A 71 1.06 -6.00 -29.00
N SER A 72 1.24 -5.63 -30.26
CA SER A 72 0.21 -5.72 -31.30
C SER A 72 -0.08 -7.17 -31.72
N ASP A 73 0.92 -8.06 -31.62
CA ASP A 73 0.79 -9.47 -31.96
C ASP A 73 0.42 -10.32 -30.73
N MET A 74 0.52 -9.76 -29.52
CA MET A 74 0.24 -10.46 -28.27
C MET A 74 -1.26 -10.75 -28.06
N THR A 75 -1.51 -11.91 -27.47
CA THR A 75 -2.81 -12.28 -26.88
C THR A 75 -3.04 -11.57 -25.55
N LYS A 76 -4.25 -11.69 -24.99
CA LYS A 76 -4.59 -11.08 -23.70
C LYS A 76 -3.64 -11.58 -22.60
N ASP A 77 -3.39 -12.88 -22.56
CA ASP A 77 -2.53 -13.50 -21.56
C ASP A 77 -1.07 -13.06 -21.70
N GLU A 78 -0.56 -12.96 -22.92
CA GLU A 78 0.79 -12.44 -23.19
C GLU A 78 0.94 -10.97 -22.78
N LEU A 79 -0.08 -10.14 -23.00
CA LEU A 79 -0.08 -8.76 -22.53
C LEU A 79 -0.06 -8.68 -21.00
N ILE A 80 -0.83 -9.54 -20.31
CA ILE A 80 -0.81 -9.60 -18.84
C ILE A 80 0.58 -10.00 -18.32
N ASP A 81 1.20 -11.01 -18.93
CA ASP A 81 2.52 -11.48 -18.52
C ASP A 81 3.60 -10.42 -18.76
N ALA A 82 3.58 -9.79 -19.95
CA ALA A 82 4.47 -8.69 -20.26
C ALA A 82 4.31 -7.54 -19.25
N LEU A 83 3.08 -7.11 -18.96
CA LEU A 83 2.77 -6.04 -18.01
C LEU A 83 3.13 -6.35 -16.55
N ARG A 84 3.19 -7.63 -16.17
CA ARG A 84 3.62 -8.06 -14.83
C ARG A 84 5.15 -8.14 -14.70
N ASN A 85 5.84 -8.32 -15.83
CA ASN A 85 7.29 -8.43 -15.91
C ASN A 85 7.98 -7.09 -16.31
N GLN A 86 7.23 -6.01 -16.47
CA GLN A 86 7.74 -4.64 -16.65
C GLN A 86 8.16 -3.98 -15.32
#